data_AF-A0A3M2FD52-F1
#
_entry.id   AF-A0A3M2FD52-F1
#
_cell.length_a   1.000
_cell.length_b   1.000
_cell.length_c   1.000
_cell.angle_alpha   90.00
_cell.angle_beta   90.00
_cell.angle_gamma   90.00
#
_symmetry.space_group_name_H-M   'P 1'
#
loop_
_entity.id
_entity.type
_entity.pdbx_description
1 polymer ?
#
loop_
_entity_poly.entity_id
_entity_poly.type
_entity_poly.pdbx_seq_one_letter_code
_entity_poly.pdbx_strand_id
1 'polypeptide(L)' 'MDAARWRAEAMCRPTTIDEQEVARRRAQAERFYREQGIVPDEDMRADHALYILGKMSLEEYQRYLALKHAPGSMSGE' A
#
# COMPACT_ATOMS: atom_id res chain seq x y z
N MET A 1 -16.33 9.81 -1.19
CA MET A 1 -15.45 9.09 -2.12
C MET A 1 -14.79 8.01 -1.30
N ASP A 2 -15.19 6.77 -1.50
CA ASP A 2 -14.81 5.64 -0.64
C ASP A 2 -13.45 5.05 -1.05
N ALA A 3 -12.71 4.51 -0.08
CA ALA A 3 -11.34 4.01 -0.27
C ALA A 3 -11.23 3.00 -1.42
N ALA A 4 -12.22 2.11 -1.57
CA ALA A 4 -12.27 1.13 -2.65
C ALA A 4 -12.34 1.78 -4.05
N ARG A 5 -13.15 2.84 -4.20
CA ARG A 5 -13.31 3.55 -5.47
C ARG A 5 -12.04 4.35 -5.81
N TRP A 6 -11.47 5.03 -4.83
CA TRP A 6 -10.20 5.72 -5.01
C TRP A 6 -9.06 4.76 -5.40
N ARG A 7 -9.01 3.57 -4.78
CA ARG A 7 -8.03 2.50 -5.12
C ARG A 7 -8.18 2.01 -6.55
N ALA A 8 -9.41 1.78 -7.01
CA ALA A 8 -9.67 1.36 -8.39
C ALA A 8 -9.19 2.41 -9.39
N GLU A 9 -9.49 3.69 -9.13
CA GLU A 9 -9.01 4.80 -9.96
C GLU A 9 -7.47 4.94 -9.92
N ALA A 10 -6.85 4.75 -8.75
CA ALA A 10 -5.40 4.79 -8.60
C ALA A 10 -4.70 3.66 -9.36
N MET A 11 -5.27 2.45 -9.39
CA MET A 11 -4.76 1.33 -10.17
C MET A 11 -4.78 1.59 -11.68
N CYS A 12 -5.78 2.34 -12.18
CA CYS A 12 -5.86 2.74 -13.59
C CYS A 12 -4.87 3.84 -14.00
N ARG A 13 -4.23 4.54 -13.06
CA ARG A 13 -3.23 5.57 -13.39
C ARG A 13 -2.03 4.94 -14.09
N PRO A 14 -1.34 5.62 -15.00
CA PRO A 14 -0.09 5.13 -15.54
C PRO A 14 0.93 4.92 -14.41
N THR A 15 1.66 3.82 -14.45
CA THR A 15 2.76 3.55 -13.53
C THR A 15 3.85 4.60 -13.81
N THR A 16 4.16 5.42 -12.82
CA THR A 16 5.14 6.53 -12.96
C THR A 16 6.56 6.12 -12.63
N ILE A 17 6.74 4.89 -12.16
CA ILE A 17 8.02 4.30 -11.78
C ILE A 17 8.35 3.13 -12.70
N ASP A 18 9.64 2.94 -12.91
CA ASP A 18 10.17 1.88 -13.77
C ASP A 18 10.08 0.49 -13.11
N GLU A 19 10.14 -0.57 -13.91
CA GLU A 19 10.00 -1.95 -13.42
C GLU A 19 11.07 -2.32 -12.39
N GLN A 20 12.27 -1.76 -12.49
CA GLN A 20 13.33 -1.96 -11.50
C GLN A 20 12.96 -1.40 -10.12
N GLU A 21 12.30 -0.25 -10.08
CA GLU A 21 11.89 0.38 -8.82
C GLU A 21 10.68 -0.36 -8.23
N VAL A 22 9.77 -0.85 -9.08
CA VAL A 22 8.69 -1.75 -8.67
C VAL A 22 9.27 -3.01 -8.00
N ALA A 23 10.25 -3.66 -8.64
CA ALA A 23 10.89 -4.86 -8.10
C ALA A 23 11.60 -4.58 -6.76
N ARG A 24 12.28 -3.43 -6.65
CA ARG A 24 12.94 -3.00 -5.41
C ARG A 24 11.94 -2.81 -4.27
N ARG A 25 10.84 -2.11 -4.51
CA ARG A 25 9.78 -1.87 -3.50
C ARG A 25 9.09 -3.17 -3.10
N ARG A 26 8.86 -4.08 -4.05
CA ARG A 26 8.31 -5.40 -3.77
C ARG A 26 9.21 -6.22 -2.86
N ALA A 27 10.50 -6.29 -3.19
CA ALA A 27 11.49 -6.99 -2.36
C ALA A 27 11.58 -6.40 -0.95
N GLN A 28 11.46 -5.07 -0.81
CA GLN A 28 11.44 -4.41 0.49
C GLN A 28 10.19 -4.77 1.32
N ALA A 29 9.01 -4.79 0.70
CA ALA A 29 7.77 -5.20 1.36
C ALA A 29 7.82 -6.69 1.77
N GLU A 30 8.27 -7.57 0.89
CA GLU A 30 8.43 -9.00 1.19
C GLU A 30 9.42 -9.25 2.33
N ARG A 31 10.53 -8.51 2.34
CA ARG A 31 11.49 -8.56 3.42
C ARG A 31 10.87 -8.08 4.74
N PHE A 32 10.13 -6.97 4.72
CA PHE A 32 9.43 -6.45 5.90
C PHE A 32 8.46 -7.48 6.48
N TYR A 33 7.63 -8.12 5.64
CA TYR A 33 6.72 -9.18 6.08
C TYR A 33 7.47 -10.32 6.75
N ARG A 34 8.57 -10.76 6.14
CA ARG A 34 9.39 -11.85 6.68
C ARG A 34 10.10 -11.49 7.98
N GLU A 35 10.65 -10.27 8.08
CA GLU A 35 11.34 -9.79 9.29
C GLU A 35 10.36 -9.59 10.45
N GLN A 36 9.13 -9.16 10.18
CA GLN A 36 8.10 -8.96 11.19
C GLN A 36 7.25 -10.20 11.47
N GLY A 37 7.46 -11.30 10.73
CA GLY A 37 6.63 -12.50 10.82
C GLY A 37 5.17 -12.28 10.42
N ILE A 38 4.91 -11.25 9.61
CA ILE A 38 3.56 -10.88 9.15
C ILE A 38 3.21 -11.69 7.90
N VAL A 39 2.05 -12.33 7.91
CA VAL A 39 1.46 -12.92 6.70
C VAL A 39 0.46 -11.89 6.16
N PRO A 40 0.74 -11.21 5.03
CA PRO A 40 -0.10 -10.14 4.56
C PRO A 40 -1.42 -10.67 3.99
N ASP A 41 -2.52 -10.18 4.53
CA ASP A 41 -3.87 -10.41 4.03
C ASP A 41 -4.09 -9.70 2.67
N GLU A 42 -5.20 -9.99 2.02
CA GLU A 42 -5.51 -9.43 0.70
C GLU A 42 -5.56 -7.89 0.71
N ASP A 43 -6.08 -7.31 1.80
CA ASP A 43 -6.15 -5.86 2.00
C ASP A 43 -4.74 -5.25 2.14
N MET A 44 -3.87 -5.87 2.95
CA MET A 44 -2.49 -5.41 3.15
C MET A 44 -1.66 -5.51 1.86
N ARG A 45 -1.88 -6.56 1.06
CA ARG A 45 -1.25 -6.69 -0.26
C ARG A 45 -1.73 -5.62 -1.23
N ALA A 46 -3.02 -5.30 -1.21
CA ALA A 46 -3.58 -4.28 -2.09
C ALA A 46 -3.10 -2.88 -1.72
N ASP A 47 -2.97 -2.58 -0.43
CA ASP A 47 -2.40 -1.31 0.05
C ASP A 47 -0.93 -1.17 -0.37
N HIS A 48 -0.12 -2.21 -0.14
CA HIS A 48 1.27 -2.19 -0.57
C HIS A 48 1.40 -2.15 -2.10
N ALA A 49 0.49 -2.75 -2.85
CA ALA A 49 0.50 -2.68 -4.32
C ALA A 49 0.40 -1.23 -4.84
N LEU A 50 -0.34 -0.35 -4.16
CA LEU A 50 -0.41 1.07 -4.53
C LEU A 50 0.95 1.77 -4.42
N TYR A 51 1.69 1.50 -3.35
CA TYR A 51 3.04 2.03 -3.14
C TYR A 51 4.08 1.38 -4.07
N ILE A 52 4.02 0.05 -4.21
CA ILE A 52 4.93 -0.76 -5.03
C ILE A 52 4.81 -0.39 -6.51
N LEU A 53 3.60 -0.10 -7.00
CA LEU A 53 3.35 0.31 -8.38
C LEU A 53 3.46 1.83 -8.60
N GLY A 54 3.87 2.59 -7.57
CA GLY A 54 4.02 4.04 -7.66
C GLY A 54 2.71 4.78 -7.95
N LYS A 55 1.56 4.17 -7.64
CA LYS A 55 0.24 4.81 -7.74
C LYS A 55 0.02 5.84 -6.62
N MET A 56 0.85 5.77 -5.58
CA MET A 56 0.98 6.73 -4.47
C MET A 56 2.43 7.15 -4.27
N SER A 57 2.62 8.42 -3.93
CA SER A 57 3.88 8.89 -3.34
C SER A 57 4.06 8.31 -1.93
N LEU A 58 5.30 8.22 -1.45
CA LEU A 58 5.59 7.77 -0.07
C LEU A 58 4.82 8.61 0.97
N GLU A 59 4.71 9.92 0.76
CA GLU A 59 3.92 10.81 1.64
C GLU A 59 2.42 10.47 1.65
N GLU A 60 1.84 10.17 0.49
CA GLU A 60 0.43 9.78 0.42
C GLU A 60 0.21 8.44 1.12
N TYR A 61 1.14 7.50 0.93
CA TYR A 61 1.10 6.20 1.60
C TYR A 61 1.22 6.34 3.13
N GLN A 62 2.12 7.18 3.62
CA GLN A 62 2.24 7.46 5.05
C GLN A 62 0.99 8.13 5.63
N ARG A 63 0.37 9.08 4.92
CA ARG A 63 -0.89 9.69 5.35
C ARG A 63 -2.03 8.67 5.36
N TYR A 64 -2.08 7.78 4.37
CA TYR A 64 -3.06 6.71 4.31
C TYR A 64 -2.91 5.73 5.48
N LEU A 65 -1.69 5.28 5.77
CA LEU A 65 -1.41 4.44 6.93
C LEU A 65 -1.75 5.15 8.25
N ALA A 66 -1.40 6.44 8.38
CA ALA A 66 -1.74 7.23 9.56
C ALA A 66 -3.26 7.36 9.76
N LEU A 67 -4.04 7.51 8.68
CA LEU A 67 -5.51 7.53 8.74
C LEU A 67 -6.09 6.14 9.08
N LYS A 68 -5.51 5.07 8.52
CA LYS A 68 -5.93 3.69 8.78
C LYS A 68 -5.68 3.27 10.24
N HIS A 69 -4.57 3.71 10.82
CA HIS A 69 -4.15 3.39 12.19
C HIS A 69 -4.48 4.48 13.22
N ALA A 70 -5.14 5.57 12.82
CA ALA A 70 -5.58 6.60 13.75
C ALA A 70 -6.52 5.98 14.80
N PRO A 71 -6.25 6.14 16.11
CA PRO A 71 -7.10 5.63 17.18
C PRO A 71 -8.44 6.38 17.12
N GLY A 72 -9.40 5.81 16.40
CA GLY A 72 -10.67 6.46 16.03
C GLY A 72 -11.32 5.86 14.79
N SER A 73 -10.54 5.20 13.92
CA SER A 73 -11.08 4.26 12.92
C SER A 73 -11.04 2.86 13.53
N MET A 74 -12.18 2.40 14.01
CA MET A 74 -12.41 1.03 14.48
C MET A 74 -11.73 -0.01 13.56
N SER A 75 -10.69 -0.65 14.07
CA SER A 75 -10.47 -2.07 13.84
C SER A 75 -11.11 -2.81 15.03
N GLY A 76 -12.42 -3.02 14.95
CA GLY A 76 -12.95 -4.35 15.27
C GLY A 76 -12.57 -5.25 14.10
N GLU A 77 -12.17 -6.50 14.27
CA GLU A 77 -12.52 -7.49 15.29
C GLU A 77 -11.28 -8.28 15.75
#